data_AF-A0A2G9SE82-F1
#
_entry.id   AF-A0A2G9SE82-F1
#
_cell.length_a   1.000
_cell.length_b   1.000
_cell.length_c   1.000
_cell.angle_alpha   90.00
_cell.angle_beta   90.00
_cell.angle_gamma   90.00
#
_symmetry.space_group_name_H-M   'P 1'
#
loop_
_entity.id
_entity.type
_entity.pdbx_description
1 polymer ?
#
loop_
_entity_poly.entity_id
_entity_poly.type
_entity_poly.pdbx_seq_one_letter_code
_entity_poly.pdbx_strand_id
1 'polypeptide(L)'
;MWPELANTFEDFLFTKSSPPDNLSIEEFQRNESIDVEVVQLISTEILPYANFIPKDFVGKIMTMLNKGSIHSQSSSFTGKFKLGMAYKD
;
A
#
# COMPACT_ATOMS: atom_id res chain seq x y z
N MET A 1 6.93 -20.64 3.60
CA MET A 1 7.69 -19.38 3.54
C MET A 1 7.10 -18.39 2.53
N TRP A 2 7.00 -18.74 1.24
CA TRP A 2 6.45 -17.82 0.22
C TRP A 2 5.00 -17.36 0.49
N PRO A 3 4.07 -18.25 0.92
CA PRO A 3 2.72 -17.81 1.26
C PRO A 3 2.70 -16.79 2.40
N GLU A 4 3.51 -17.01 3.42
CA GLU A 4 3.63 -16.11 4.58
C GLU A 4 4.23 -14.77 4.17
N LEU A 5 5.27 -14.77 3.33
CA LEU A 5 5.86 -13.53 2.82
C LEU A 5 4.86 -12.70 2.00
N ALA A 6 4.08 -13.34 1.13
CA ALA A 6 3.03 -12.65 0.37
C ALA A 6 1.98 -12.03 1.29
N ASN A 7 1.54 -12.79 2.32
CA ASN A 7 0.59 -12.30 3.30
C ASN A 7 1.18 -11.13 4.11
N THR A 8 2.46 -11.17 4.48
CA THR A 8 3.14 -10.06 5.17
C THR A 8 3.11 -8.78 4.33
N PHE A 9 3.38 -8.86 3.02
CA PHE A 9 3.27 -7.68 2.17
C PHE A 9 1.83 -7.18 2.06
N GLU A 10 0.85 -8.09 1.93
CA GLU A 10 -0.57 -7.71 1.84
C GLU A 10 -1.07 -7.07 3.14
N ASP A 11 -0.74 -7.63 4.30
CA ASP A 11 -1.12 -7.09 5.61
C ASP A 11 -0.44 -5.75 5.90
N PHE A 12 0.80 -5.55 5.43
CA PHE A 12 1.50 -4.26 5.56
C PHE A 12 0.87 -3.19 4.65
N LEU A 13 0.80 -3.45 3.34
CA LEU A 13 0.34 -2.47 2.35
C LEU A 13 -1.17 -2.23 2.39
N PHE A 14 -1.95 -3.20 2.86
CA PHE A 14 -3.41 -3.14 2.94
C PHE A 14 -3.90 -3.46 4.35
N THR A 15 -3.26 -2.84 5.35
CA THR A 15 -3.64 -3.02 6.74
C THR A 15 -5.13 -2.75 6.96
N LYS A 16 -5.77 -3.62 7.75
CA LYS A 16 -7.18 -3.50 8.14
C LYS A 16 -7.36 -2.57 9.35
N SER A 17 -6.28 -2.13 9.98
CA SER A 17 -6.34 -1.20 11.11
C SER A 17 -6.65 0.22 10.64
N SER A 18 -7.55 0.90 11.35
CA SER A 18 -7.74 2.34 11.14
C SER A 18 -6.51 3.09 11.66
N PRO A 19 -6.03 4.14 10.96
CA PRO A 19 -5.05 5.05 11.52
C PRO A 19 -5.60 5.69 12.82
N PRO A 20 -4.75 5.96 13.82
CA PRO A 20 -5.11 6.74 15.00
C PRO A 20 -5.69 8.12 14.66
N ASP A 21 -6.69 8.57 15.42
CA ASP A 21 -7.37 9.85 15.19
C ASP A 21 -6.47 11.08 15.38
N ASN A 22 -5.33 10.92 16.06
CA ASN A 22 -4.38 11.97 16.38
C ASN A 22 -3.09 11.92 15.55
N LEU A 23 -3.07 11.15 14.44
CA LEU A 23 -1.91 11.07 13.57
C LEU A 23 -1.66 12.41 12.87
N SER A 24 -0.43 12.92 12.92
CA SER A 24 -0.10 14.17 12.23
C SER A 24 0.02 13.96 10.71
N ILE A 25 -0.04 15.06 9.95
CA ILE A 25 0.16 15.02 8.49
C ILE A 25 1.57 14.51 8.15
N GLU A 26 2.58 14.94 8.91
CA GLU A 26 3.98 14.53 8.71
C GLU A 26 4.15 13.03 8.95
N GLU A 27 3.49 12.49 9.96
CA GLU A 27 3.49 11.05 10.25
C GLU A 27 2.76 10.25 9.17
N PHE A 28 1.66 10.78 8.65
CA PHE A 28 0.94 10.18 7.53
C PHE A 28 1.83 10.11 6.27
N GLN A 29 2.49 11.21 5.91
CA GLN A 29 3.39 11.28 4.76
C GLN A 29 4.59 10.33 4.91
N ARG A 30 5.15 10.24 6.13
CA ARG A 30 6.23 9.30 6.43
C ARG A 30 5.76 7.85 6.30
N ASN A 31 4.54 7.52 6.71
CA ASN A 31 4.00 6.17 6.53
C ASN A 31 3.81 5.86 5.05
N GLU A 32 3.23 6.80 4.30
CA GLU A 32 3.04 6.66 2.84
C GLU A 32 4.38 6.51 2.11
N SER A 33 5.45 7.22 2.53
CA SER A 33 6.77 7.05 1.90
C SER A 33 7.33 5.65 2.11
N ILE A 34 7.08 5.02 3.27
CA ILE A 34 7.49 3.64 3.54
C ILE A 34 6.69 2.68 2.65
N ASP A 35 5.39 2.90 2.47
CA ASP A 35 4.57 2.08 1.56
C ASP A 35 5.13 2.09 0.13
N VAL A 36 5.55 3.28 -0.34
CA VAL A 36 6.18 3.45 -1.66
C VAL A 36 7.51 2.70 -1.73
N GLU A 37 8.37 2.79 -0.71
CA GLU A 37 9.63 2.06 -0.66
C GLU A 37 9.43 0.54 -0.72
N VAL A 38 8.42 0.01 -0.03
CA VAL A 38 8.08 -1.43 -0.08
C VAL A 38 7.62 -1.85 -1.47
N VAL A 39 6.77 -1.04 -2.13
CA VAL A 39 6.35 -1.31 -3.51
C VAL A 39 7.53 -1.29 -4.47
N GLN A 40 8.46 -0.34 -4.30
CA GLN A 40 9.68 -0.26 -5.09
C GLN A 40 10.58 -1.48 -4.87
N LEU A 41 10.80 -1.89 -3.61
CA LEU A 41 11.55 -3.10 -3.25
C LEU A 41 10.98 -4.34 -3.97
N ILE A 42 9.67 -4.52 -3.95
CA ILE A 42 9.01 -5.62 -4.65
C ILE A 42 9.31 -5.55 -6.15
N SER A 43 9.20 -4.35 -6.75
CA SER A 43 9.39 -4.14 -8.18
C SER A 43 10.85 -4.30 -8.64
N THR A 44 11.83 -3.89 -7.85
CA THR A 44 13.24 -3.84 -8.26
C THR A 44 14.07 -4.99 -7.72
N GLU A 45 13.72 -5.55 -6.56
CA GLU A 45 14.53 -6.59 -5.90
C GLU A 45 13.88 -7.97 -5.91
N ILE A 46 12.55 -8.07 -6.12
CA ILE A 46 11.84 -9.35 -6.11
C ILE A 46 11.44 -9.78 -7.53
N LEU A 47 10.68 -8.93 -8.24
CA LEU A 47 10.13 -9.28 -9.55
C LEU A 47 11.18 -9.60 -10.63
N PRO A 48 12.39 -9.00 -10.65
CA PRO A 48 13.41 -9.40 -11.64
C PRO A 48 13.84 -10.87 -11.52
N TYR A 49 13.62 -11.50 -10.37
CA TYR A 49 13.94 -12.90 -10.11
C TYR A 49 12.73 -13.84 -10.21
N ALA A 50 11.60 -13.39 -10.77
CA ALA A 50 10.35 -14.16 -10.83
C ALA A 50 10.48 -15.56 -11.46
N ASN A 51 11.45 -15.78 -12.35
CA ASN A 51 11.73 -17.09 -12.95
C ASN A 51 12.27 -18.13 -11.94
N PHE A 52 12.77 -17.68 -10.79
CA PHE A 52 13.36 -18.51 -9.73
C PHE A 52 12.47 -18.63 -8.49
N ILE A 53 11.27 -18.03 -8.51
CA ILE A 53 10.34 -17.95 -7.38
C ILE A 53 9.03 -18.67 -7.77
N PRO A 54 8.29 -19.28 -6.82
CA PRO A 54 7.03 -19.95 -7.13
C PRO A 54 6.02 -19.05 -7.85
N LYS A 55 5.39 -19.57 -8.91
CA LYS A 55 4.49 -18.81 -9.79
C LYS A 55 3.23 -18.32 -9.07
N ASP A 56 2.74 -19.07 -8.09
CA ASP A 56 1.62 -18.71 -7.24
C ASP A 56 1.94 -17.48 -6.38
N PHE A 57 3.15 -17.41 -5.83
CA PHE A 57 3.64 -16.22 -5.13
C PHE A 57 3.70 -15.01 -6.06
N VAL A 58 4.33 -15.15 -7.24
CA VAL A 58 4.41 -14.06 -8.22
C VAL A 58 3.02 -13.59 -8.64
N GLY A 59 2.07 -14.51 -8.85
CA GLY A 59 0.68 -14.17 -9.17
C GLY A 59 -0.02 -13.37 -8.07
N LYS A 60 0.22 -13.72 -6.79
CA LYS A 60 -0.28 -12.95 -5.64
C LYS A 60 0.31 -11.55 -5.59
N ILE A 61 1.63 -11.41 -5.76
CA ILE A 61 2.32 -10.11 -5.80
C ILE A 61 1.78 -9.23 -6.92
N MET A 62 1.63 -9.76 -8.12
CA MET A 62 1.05 -9.01 -9.25
C MET A 62 -0.38 -8.57 -8.97
N THR A 63 -1.20 -9.43 -8.39
CA THR A 63 -2.57 -9.08 -7.98
C THR A 63 -2.56 -7.94 -6.95
N MET A 64 -1.67 -8.01 -5.97
CA MET A 64 -1.52 -7.01 -4.91
C MET A 64 -1.05 -5.64 -5.45
N LEU A 65 -0.04 -5.60 -6.31
CA LEU A 65 0.43 -4.36 -6.95
C LEU A 65 -0.66 -3.71 -7.80
N ASN A 66 -1.45 -4.52 -8.51
CA ASN A 66 -2.58 -4.03 -9.30
C ASN A 66 -3.70 -3.41 -8.43
N LYS A 67 -3.96 -3.95 -7.23
CA LYS A 67 -4.93 -3.36 -6.29
C LYS A 67 -4.54 -1.92 -5.89
N GLY A 68 -3.24 -1.67 -5.70
CA GLY A 68 -2.71 -0.35 -5.33
C GLY A 68 -2.77 0.68 -6.46
N SER A 69 -2.58 0.25 -7.73
CA SER A 69 -2.54 1.14 -8.90
C SER A 69 -3.84 1.89 -9.21
N ILE A 70 -4.99 1.47 -8.67
CA ILE A 70 -6.28 2.16 -8.87
C ILE A 70 -6.40 3.38 -7.94
N HIS A 71 -5.76 3.33 -6.77
CA HIS A 71 -5.80 4.41 -5.77
C HIS A 71 -4.75 5.50 -6.03
N SER A 72 -3.67 5.19 -6.76
CA SER A 72 -2.63 6.16 -7.17
C SER A 72 -3.12 7.22 -8.18
N GLN A 73 -4.29 7.03 -8.82
CA GLN A 73 -4.95 8.11 -9.58
C GLN A 73 -5.74 9.09 -8.68
N SER A 74 -5.83 8.82 -7.37
CA SER A 74 -6.67 9.57 -6.42
C SER A 74 -5.91 10.08 -5.20
N SER A 75 -4.59 10.18 -5.23
CA SER A 75 -3.82 10.97 -4.26
C SER A 75 -4.06 12.49 -4.45
N SER A 76 -5.32 12.89 -4.65
CA SER A 76 -5.79 14.20 -4.27
C SER A 76 -6.09 14.15 -2.78
N PHE A 77 -5.12 14.62 -1.99
CA PHE A 77 -5.10 14.88 -0.55
C PHE A 77 -6.32 15.65 0.04
N THR A 78 -7.41 15.85 -0.70
CA THR A 78 -8.57 16.67 -0.33
C THR A 78 -9.85 15.89 0.02
N GLY A 79 -9.90 14.56 -0.12
CA GLY A 79 -11.16 13.82 0.08
C GLY A 79 -11.72 13.84 1.52
N LYS A 80 -10.89 13.57 2.53
CA LYS A 80 -11.35 13.47 3.93
C LYS A 80 -11.42 14.83 4.65
N PHE A 81 -10.49 15.75 4.35
CA PHE A 81 -10.52 17.10 4.93
C PHE A 81 -11.67 17.96 4.40
N LYS A 82 -12.09 17.76 3.14
CA LYS A 82 -13.20 18.53 2.55
C LYS A 82 -14.58 18.05 3.01
N LEU A 83 -14.72 16.75 3.33
CA LEU A 83 -15.97 16.19 3.85
C LEU A 83 -16.25 16.67 5.29
N GLY A 84 -15.23 16.85 6.14
CA GLY A 84 -15.41 17.33 7.51
C GLY A 84 -15.77 18.81 7.67
N MET A 85 -15.54 19.64 6.63
CA MET A 85 -15.84 21.09 6.67
C MET A 85 -17.11 21.48 5.89
N ALA A 86 -17.69 20.58 5.10
CA ALA A 86 -18.86 20.86 4.27
C ALA A 86 -20.21 20.52 4.94
N TYR A 87 -20.21 19.91 6.13
CA TYR A 87 -21.43 19.56 6.87
C TYR A 87 -21.49 20.28 8.22
N LYS A 88 -21.35 21.60 8.20
CA LYS A 88 -21.63 22.47 9.34
C LYS A 88 -22.37 23.71 8.85
N ASP A 89 -23.62 23.50 8.46
CA ASP A 89 -24.68 24.51 8.49
C ASP A 89 -25.76 24.04 9.46
#